data_AF-A0A9P0F8M5-F1
#
_entry.id   AF-A0A9P0F8M5-F1
#
_cell.length_a   1.000
_cell.length_b   1.000
_cell.length_c   1.000
_cell.angle_alpha   90.00
_cell.angle_beta   90.00
_cell.angle_gamma   90.00
#
_symmetry.space_group_name_H-M   'P 1'
#
loop_
_entity.id
_entity.type
_entity.pdbx_description
1 polymer ?
#
loop_
_entity_poly.entity_id
_entity_poly.type
_entity_poly.pdbx_seq_one_letter_code
_entity_poly.pdbx_strand_id
1 'polypeptide(L)'
;VSVDVKVEEKKGGIKFELIESPANTPPPKTKSSSPTRTISSENIDEKLKAAAERRLSLEAKKIEQLSNQLSKIEHAMKKRDEISKEFSVRSKKVLEEKMEQYSEKKEAHISEVLCKLKKQFENGEKTRQSLESALEEIKENTNLKLLQASKKRESQIQELTKRLKEHDEHAKSVYNALKEKQEELKQRILTKEEEAALRKEQKIKEKLEKLKEKDNRSEKVRQNKTSESCTENGTESPASG
;
A
#
# COMPACT_ATOMS: atom_id res chain seq x y z
N VAL A 1 162.03 -4.27 -20.39
CA VAL A 1 160.82 -4.63 -19.62
C VAL A 1 161.26 -5.69 -18.62
N SER A 2 161.31 -5.33 -17.34
CA SER A 2 161.70 -6.25 -16.26
C SER A 2 160.42 -6.85 -15.70
N VAL A 3 160.29 -8.17 -15.76
CA VAL A 3 159.11 -8.91 -15.32
C VAL A 3 159.40 -9.46 -13.92
N ASP A 4 158.58 -9.10 -12.94
CA ASP A 4 158.71 -9.56 -11.55
C ASP A 4 157.81 -10.80 -11.37
N VAL A 5 158.41 -11.94 -10.98
CA VAL A 5 157.71 -13.20 -10.79
C VAL A 5 157.89 -13.67 -9.36
N LYS A 6 156.79 -13.71 -8.60
CA LYS A 6 156.78 -14.24 -7.22
C LYS A 6 156.23 -15.66 -7.23
N VAL A 7 157.08 -16.63 -6.92
CA VAL A 7 156.74 -18.06 -6.93
C VAL A 7 156.63 -18.58 -5.50
N GLU A 8 155.52 -19.24 -5.18
CA GLU A 8 155.29 -19.94 -3.91
C GLU A 8 155.00 -21.42 -4.21
N GLU A 9 155.91 -22.32 -3.80
CA GLU A 9 155.75 -23.77 -3.96
C GLU A 9 155.30 -24.42 -2.65
N LYS A 10 154.27 -25.26 -2.71
CA LYS A 10 153.87 -26.17 -1.62
C LYS A 10 153.76 -27.59 -2.17
N LYS A 11 153.79 -28.59 -1.29
CA LYS A 11 153.82 -30.05 -1.59
C LYS A 11 152.70 -30.61 -2.51
N GLY A 12 151.82 -29.76 -3.06
CA GLY A 12 150.77 -30.13 -4.02
C GLY A 12 150.69 -29.22 -5.27
N GLY A 13 151.70 -28.38 -5.54
CA GLY A 13 151.76 -27.56 -6.75
C GLY A 13 152.51 -26.22 -6.56
N ILE A 14 152.89 -25.63 -7.68
CA ILE A 14 153.59 -24.34 -7.77
C ILE A 14 152.58 -23.26 -8.15
N LYS A 15 152.45 -22.20 -7.35
CA LYS A 15 151.72 -20.98 -7.73
C LYS A 15 152.72 -19.89 -8.05
N PHE A 16 152.65 -19.30 -9.24
CA PHE A 16 153.43 -18.11 -9.59
C PHE A 16 152.50 -16.95 -9.92
N GLU A 17 152.82 -15.78 -9.40
CA GLU A 17 152.21 -14.51 -9.76
C GLU A 17 153.15 -13.80 -10.74
N LEU A 18 152.70 -13.63 -11.98
CA LEU A 18 153.41 -12.96 -13.07
C LEU A 18 152.85 -11.55 -13.23
N ILE A 19 153.64 -10.53 -12.89
CA ILE A 19 153.24 -9.12 -13.06
C ILE A 19 153.99 -8.56 -14.27
N GLU A 20 153.32 -8.53 -15.44
CA GLU A 20 153.90 -8.02 -16.70
C GLU A 20 154.06 -6.48 -16.70
N SER A 21 153.32 -5.76 -15.85
CA SER A 21 153.53 -4.35 -15.51
C SER A 21 152.76 -3.98 -14.22
N PRO A 22 153.29 -3.14 -13.31
CA PRO A 22 152.55 -2.73 -12.13
C PRO A 22 151.34 -1.86 -12.53
N ALA A 23 150.17 -2.16 -11.96
CA ALA A 23 148.94 -1.43 -12.25
C ALA A 23 149.06 0.04 -11.79
N ASN A 24 149.14 0.96 -12.76
CA ASN A 24 149.27 2.42 -12.51
C ASN A 24 147.93 3.11 -12.14
N THR A 25 146.89 2.32 -11.85
CA THR A 25 145.56 2.80 -11.46
C THR A 25 145.20 2.24 -10.09
N PRO A 26 144.69 3.07 -9.16
CA PRO A 26 144.28 2.60 -7.84
C PRO A 26 143.22 1.49 -7.96
N PRO A 27 143.20 0.51 -7.04
CA PRO A 27 142.26 -0.59 -7.08
C PRO A 27 140.82 -0.06 -7.14
N PRO A 28 139.91 -0.71 -7.89
CA PRO A 28 138.52 -0.31 -7.93
C PRO A 28 138.00 -0.29 -6.50
N LYS A 29 137.40 0.84 -6.09
CA LYS A 29 136.71 0.96 -4.80
C LYS A 29 135.69 -0.17 -4.76
N THR A 30 136.00 -1.22 -4.01
CA THR A 30 135.04 -2.27 -3.70
C THR A 30 133.84 -1.52 -3.12
N LYS A 31 132.67 -1.66 -3.75
CA LYS A 31 131.45 -1.21 -3.10
C LYS A 31 131.47 -1.92 -1.77
N SER A 32 131.65 -1.16 -0.68
CA SER A 32 131.59 -1.69 0.68
C SER A 32 130.39 -2.60 0.69
N SER A 33 130.59 -3.88 0.97
CA SER A 33 129.48 -4.79 1.15
C SER A 33 128.54 -4.06 2.10
N SER A 34 127.36 -3.70 1.59
CA SER A 34 126.28 -3.19 2.43
C SER A 34 126.25 -4.12 3.64
N PRO A 35 126.30 -3.58 4.87
CA PRO A 35 126.51 -4.38 6.06
C PRO A 35 125.59 -5.58 5.99
N THR A 36 126.15 -6.80 6.04
CA THR A 36 125.38 -8.03 6.03
C THR A 36 124.39 -7.89 7.17
N ARG A 37 123.15 -7.53 6.83
CA ARG A 37 122.09 -7.30 7.83
C ARG A 37 121.97 -8.63 8.56
N THR A 38 122.37 -8.67 9.83
CA THR A 38 122.19 -9.84 10.67
C THR A 38 120.69 -10.03 10.81
N ILE A 39 120.15 -10.96 10.03
CA ILE A 39 118.74 -11.28 10.07
C ILE A 39 118.54 -12.02 11.40
N SER A 40 118.03 -11.33 12.43
CA SER A 40 117.63 -12.01 13.67
C SER A 40 116.45 -12.93 13.38
N SER A 41 116.32 -14.02 14.14
CA SER A 41 115.17 -14.93 14.03
C SER A 41 113.84 -14.19 14.13
N GLU A 42 113.77 -13.20 15.02
CA GLU A 42 112.60 -12.32 15.19
C GLU A 42 112.22 -11.55 13.91
N ASN A 43 113.20 -11.03 13.15
CA ASN A 43 112.93 -10.37 11.87
C ASN A 43 112.41 -11.32 10.77
N ILE A 44 112.70 -12.62 10.86
CA ILE A 44 112.19 -13.65 9.94
C ILE A 44 110.75 -13.98 10.31
N ASP A 45 110.49 -14.19 11.60
CA ASP A 45 109.18 -14.51 12.14
C ASP A 45 108.18 -13.38 11.88
N GLU A 46 108.58 -12.12 12.05
CA GLU A 46 107.76 -10.95 11.70
C GLU A 46 107.40 -10.93 10.21
N LYS A 47 108.34 -11.24 9.31
CA LYS A 47 108.06 -11.30 7.87
C LYS A 47 107.12 -12.44 7.50
N LEU A 48 107.26 -13.60 8.14
CA LEU A 48 106.35 -14.74 7.95
C LEU A 48 104.95 -14.42 8.48
N LYS A 49 104.87 -13.78 9.65
CA LYS A 49 103.61 -13.31 10.25
C LYS A 49 102.91 -12.28 9.37
N ALA A 50 103.64 -11.27 8.88
CA ALA A 50 103.10 -10.27 7.95
C ALA A 50 102.62 -10.88 6.62
N ALA A 51 103.31 -11.90 6.11
CA ALA A 51 102.87 -12.64 4.93
C ALA A 51 101.59 -13.46 5.19
N ALA A 52 101.48 -14.10 6.36
CA ALA A 52 100.28 -14.82 6.78
C ALA A 52 99.07 -13.88 6.98
N GLU A 53 99.27 -12.74 7.64
CA GLU A 53 98.24 -11.70 7.82
C GLU A 53 97.79 -11.11 6.48
N ARG A 54 98.71 -10.87 5.54
CA ARG A 54 98.36 -10.43 4.18
C ARG A 54 97.52 -11.48 3.45
N ARG A 55 97.87 -12.76 3.55
CA ARG A 55 97.08 -13.86 2.96
C ARG A 55 95.67 -13.87 3.54
N LEU A 56 95.54 -13.81 4.86
CA LEU A 56 94.27 -13.80 5.55
C LEU A 56 93.43 -12.56 5.20
N SER A 57 94.04 -11.38 5.07
CA SER A 57 93.36 -10.16 4.63
C SER A 57 92.84 -10.25 3.19
N LEU A 58 93.61 -10.83 2.27
CA LEU A 58 93.18 -11.03 0.88
C LEU A 58 92.04 -12.06 0.79
N GLU A 59 92.11 -13.13 1.59
CA GLU A 59 91.05 -14.13 1.68
C GLU A 59 89.77 -13.54 2.28
N ALA A 60 89.88 -12.76 3.36
CA ALA A 60 88.75 -12.04 3.96
C ALA A 60 88.09 -11.08 2.95
N LYS A 61 88.88 -10.30 2.19
CA LYS A 61 88.36 -9.42 1.12
C LYS A 61 87.66 -10.20 0.03
N LYS A 62 88.18 -11.37 -0.35
CA LYS A 62 87.54 -12.24 -1.36
C LYS A 62 86.20 -12.78 -0.84
N ILE A 63 86.16 -13.21 0.43
CA ILE A 63 84.93 -13.66 1.08
C ILE A 63 83.90 -12.53 1.16
N GLU A 64 84.32 -11.32 1.54
CA GLU A 64 83.47 -10.14 1.59
C GLU A 64 82.90 -9.77 0.21
N GLN A 65 83.74 -9.80 -0.84
CA GLN A 65 83.29 -9.57 -2.22
C GLN A 65 82.25 -10.60 -2.68
N LEU A 66 82.48 -11.89 -2.41
CA LEU A 66 81.53 -12.96 -2.73
C LEU A 66 80.23 -12.81 -1.93
N SER A 67 80.32 -12.49 -0.64
CA SER A 67 79.16 -12.21 0.21
C SER A 67 78.33 -11.05 -0.32
N ASN A 68 78.98 -9.95 -0.72
CA ASN A 68 78.32 -8.80 -1.34
C ASN A 68 77.64 -9.15 -2.68
N GLN A 69 78.25 -10.02 -3.50
CA GLN A 69 77.63 -10.49 -4.74
C GLN A 69 76.41 -11.37 -4.47
N LEU A 70 76.50 -12.31 -3.53
CA LEU A 70 75.38 -13.15 -3.12
C LEU A 70 74.23 -12.32 -2.53
N SER A 71 74.54 -11.34 -1.69
CA SER A 71 73.53 -10.41 -1.13
C SER A 71 72.82 -9.62 -2.23
N LYS A 72 73.54 -9.11 -3.25
CA LYS A 72 72.92 -8.42 -4.40
C LYS A 72 71.99 -9.35 -5.20
N ILE A 73 72.39 -10.60 -5.40
CA ILE A 73 71.55 -11.60 -6.08
C ILE A 73 70.29 -11.88 -5.27
N GLU A 74 70.42 -12.09 -3.95
CA GLU A 74 69.28 -12.33 -3.06
C GLU A 74 68.30 -11.14 -3.04
N HIS A 75 68.81 -9.91 -2.98
CA HIS A 75 67.97 -8.71 -3.05
C HIS A 75 67.24 -8.57 -4.40
N ALA A 76 67.92 -8.87 -5.52
CA ALA A 76 67.28 -8.86 -6.84
C ALA A 76 66.19 -9.92 -6.95
N MET A 77 66.42 -11.12 -6.40
CA MET A 77 65.42 -12.19 -6.35
C MET A 77 64.21 -11.81 -5.50
N LYS A 78 64.43 -11.30 -4.27
CA LYS A 78 63.35 -10.80 -3.40
C LYS A 78 62.52 -9.74 -4.10
N LYS A 79 63.17 -8.74 -4.71
CA LYS A 79 62.48 -7.67 -5.43
C LYS A 79 61.66 -8.18 -6.62
N ARG A 80 62.16 -9.16 -7.36
CA ARG A 80 61.42 -9.80 -8.45
C ARG A 80 60.17 -10.50 -7.91
N ASP A 81 60.31 -11.25 -6.82
CA ASP A 81 59.21 -12.02 -6.23
C ASP A 81 58.16 -11.08 -5.59
N GLU A 82 58.60 -9.98 -4.97
CA GLU A 82 57.74 -8.88 -4.47
C GLU A 82 56.91 -8.27 -5.60
N ILE A 83 57.52 -7.87 -6.72
CA ILE A 83 56.80 -7.30 -7.86
C ILE A 83 55.77 -8.29 -8.42
N SER A 84 56.13 -9.58 -8.53
CA SER A 84 55.22 -10.61 -9.01
C SER A 84 54.02 -10.80 -8.06
N LYS A 85 54.28 -10.79 -6.75
CA LYS A 85 53.24 -10.88 -5.72
C LYS A 85 52.32 -9.66 -5.74
N GLU A 86 52.89 -8.46 -5.80
CA GLU A 86 52.13 -7.20 -5.89
C GLU A 86 51.26 -7.16 -7.15
N PHE A 87 51.80 -7.57 -8.29
CA PHE A 87 51.05 -7.66 -9.53
C PHE A 87 49.87 -8.64 -9.42
N SER A 88 50.10 -9.82 -8.85
CA SER A 88 49.07 -10.83 -8.63
C SER A 88 47.96 -10.31 -7.70
N VAL A 89 48.34 -9.73 -6.56
CA VAL A 89 47.38 -9.15 -5.59
C VAL A 89 46.59 -8.01 -6.22
N ARG A 90 47.25 -7.08 -6.92
CA ARG A 90 46.60 -5.95 -7.58
C ARG A 90 45.64 -6.42 -8.66
N SER A 91 46.05 -7.38 -9.48
CA SER A 91 45.21 -7.92 -10.56
C SER A 91 43.97 -8.62 -10.00
N LYS A 92 44.13 -9.40 -8.92
CA LYS A 92 43.02 -10.03 -8.21
C LYS A 92 42.04 -8.98 -7.67
N LYS A 93 42.55 -7.96 -6.97
CA LYS A 93 41.73 -6.89 -6.39
C LYS A 93 40.95 -6.12 -7.47
N VAL A 94 41.60 -5.77 -8.58
CA VAL A 94 40.94 -5.08 -9.71
C VAL A 94 39.83 -5.94 -10.32
N LEU A 95 40.04 -7.25 -10.42
CA LEU A 95 39.01 -8.16 -10.91
C LEU A 95 37.84 -8.25 -9.94
N GLU A 96 38.10 -8.39 -8.64
CA GLU A 96 37.07 -8.40 -7.58
C GLU A 96 36.24 -7.11 -7.60
N GLU A 97 36.88 -5.94 -7.62
CA GLU A 97 36.21 -4.64 -7.70
C GLU A 97 35.34 -4.51 -8.96
N LYS A 98 35.80 -5.01 -10.12
CA LYS A 98 35.00 -4.99 -11.35
C LYS A 98 33.77 -5.90 -11.27
N MET A 99 33.93 -7.09 -10.68
CA MET A 99 32.83 -8.04 -10.52
C MET A 99 31.79 -7.51 -9.53
N GLU A 100 32.23 -6.89 -8.44
CA GLU A 100 31.37 -6.24 -7.46
C GLU A 100 30.58 -5.08 -8.09
N GLN A 101 31.26 -4.17 -8.79
CA GLN A 101 30.60 -3.07 -9.52
C GLN A 101 29.58 -3.57 -10.55
N TYR A 102 29.87 -4.68 -11.23
CA TYR A 102 28.92 -5.28 -12.17
C TYR A 102 27.69 -5.83 -11.46
N SER A 103 27.89 -6.52 -10.33
CA SER A 103 26.82 -7.04 -9.49
C SER A 103 25.93 -5.92 -8.96
N GLU A 104 26.53 -4.87 -8.38
CA GLU A 104 25.81 -3.71 -7.87
C GLU A 104 25.00 -2.99 -8.96
N LYS A 105 25.59 -2.77 -10.14
CA LYS A 105 24.87 -2.13 -11.27
C LYS A 105 23.69 -2.98 -11.74
N LYS A 106 23.88 -4.30 -11.80
CA LYS A 106 22.83 -5.24 -12.18
C LYS A 106 21.70 -5.23 -11.14
N GLU A 107 22.04 -5.28 -9.86
CA GLU A 107 21.07 -5.26 -8.77
C GLU A 107 20.31 -3.94 -8.69
N ALA A 108 21.00 -2.80 -8.87
CA ALA A 108 20.38 -1.48 -8.94
C ALA A 108 19.39 -1.38 -10.11
N HIS A 109 19.78 -1.88 -11.30
CA HIS A 109 18.89 -1.89 -12.46
C HIS A 109 17.65 -2.76 -12.24
N ILE A 110 17.84 -3.98 -11.71
CA ILE A 110 16.72 -4.88 -11.37
C ILE A 110 15.80 -4.22 -10.35
N SER A 111 16.36 -3.62 -9.30
CA SER A 111 15.61 -2.94 -8.25
C SER A 111 14.81 -1.76 -8.80
N GLU A 112 15.39 -0.97 -9.70
CA GLU A 112 14.70 0.14 -10.36
C GLU A 112 13.50 -0.35 -11.18
N VAL A 113 13.69 -1.41 -11.97
CA VAL A 113 12.61 -2.01 -12.78
C VAL A 113 11.50 -2.56 -11.89
N LEU A 114 11.86 -3.31 -10.83
CA LEU A 114 10.88 -3.84 -9.87
C LEU A 114 10.11 -2.73 -9.16
N CYS A 115 10.78 -1.63 -8.77
CA CYS A 115 10.13 -0.48 -8.16
C CYS A 115 9.11 0.17 -9.11
N LYS A 116 9.48 0.35 -10.39
CA LYS A 116 8.56 0.87 -11.42
C LYS A 116 7.34 -0.04 -11.60
N LEU A 117 7.56 -1.36 -11.69
CA LEU A 117 6.47 -2.34 -11.82
C LEU A 117 5.53 -2.31 -10.61
N LYS A 118 6.08 -2.26 -9.40
CA LYS A 118 5.30 -2.17 -8.16
C LYS A 118 4.44 -0.91 -8.15
N LYS A 119 5.00 0.24 -8.52
CA LYS A 119 4.24 1.51 -8.61
C LYS A 119 3.12 1.46 -9.66
N GLN A 120 3.35 0.82 -10.80
CA GLN A 120 2.31 0.62 -11.82
C GLN A 120 1.16 -0.24 -11.28
N PHE A 121 1.49 -1.32 -10.56
CA PHE A 121 0.49 -2.18 -9.92
C PHE A 121 -0.33 -1.43 -8.87
N GLU A 122 0.34 -0.68 -7.97
CA GLU A 122 -0.32 0.15 -6.96
C GLU A 122 -1.23 1.21 -7.58
N ASN A 123 -0.82 1.84 -8.68
CA ASN A 123 -1.65 2.80 -9.40
C ASN A 123 -2.87 2.14 -10.06
N GLY A 124 -2.69 0.94 -10.61
CA GLY A 124 -3.78 0.12 -11.14
C GLY A 124 -4.82 -0.21 -10.07
N GLU A 125 -4.38 -0.65 -8.90
CA GLU A 125 -5.26 -0.97 -7.76
C GLU A 125 -6.00 0.27 -7.24
N LYS A 126 -5.33 1.43 -7.12
CA LYS A 126 -5.99 2.69 -6.74
C LYS A 126 -7.07 3.09 -7.73
N THR A 127 -6.79 2.95 -9.03
CA THR A 127 -7.76 3.24 -10.09
C THR A 127 -8.96 2.30 -10.01
N ARG A 128 -8.71 0.99 -9.82
CA ARG A 128 -9.76 -0.02 -9.63
C ARG A 128 -10.66 0.31 -8.45
N GLN A 129 -10.09 0.59 -7.28
CA GLN A 129 -10.84 0.96 -6.07
C GLN A 129 -11.65 2.24 -6.25
N SER A 130 -11.07 3.26 -6.92
CA SER A 130 -11.78 4.51 -7.20
C SER A 130 -12.99 4.30 -8.12
N LEU A 131 -12.85 3.45 -9.15
CA LEU A 131 -13.94 3.12 -10.05
C LEU A 131 -15.04 2.31 -9.35
N GLU A 132 -14.66 1.37 -8.48
CA GLU A 132 -15.59 0.56 -7.68
C GLU A 132 -16.39 1.44 -6.71
N SER A 133 -15.73 2.37 -6.01
CA SER A 133 -16.40 3.33 -5.14
C SER A 133 -17.36 4.24 -5.89
N ALA A 134 -16.96 4.76 -7.07
CA ALA A 134 -17.83 5.61 -7.89
C ALA A 134 -19.06 4.84 -8.41
N LEU A 135 -18.88 3.56 -8.78
CA LEU A 135 -19.98 2.71 -9.24
C LEU A 135 -20.99 2.43 -8.12
N GLU A 136 -20.52 2.14 -6.91
CA GLU A 136 -21.41 1.93 -5.77
C GLU A 136 -22.15 3.22 -5.40
N GLU A 137 -21.48 4.38 -5.41
CA GLU A 137 -22.13 5.67 -5.17
C GLU A 137 -23.24 5.97 -6.21
N ILE A 138 -22.98 5.71 -7.50
CA ILE A 138 -23.98 5.89 -8.56
C ILE A 138 -25.18 4.96 -8.34
N LYS A 139 -24.93 3.71 -7.94
CA LYS A 139 -25.96 2.71 -7.67
C LYS A 139 -26.81 3.10 -6.46
N GLU A 140 -26.20 3.52 -5.37
CA GLU A 140 -26.91 4.02 -4.17
C GLU A 140 -27.77 5.25 -4.50
N ASN A 141 -27.19 6.23 -5.21
CA ASN A 141 -27.91 7.43 -5.62
C ASN A 141 -29.10 7.11 -6.55
N THR A 142 -28.93 6.15 -7.45
CA THR A 142 -30.01 5.71 -8.35
C THR A 142 -31.13 5.03 -7.57
N ASN A 143 -30.78 4.11 -6.66
CA ASN A 143 -31.76 3.43 -5.80
C ASN A 143 -32.52 4.42 -4.90
N LEU A 144 -31.82 5.42 -4.34
CA LEU A 144 -32.44 6.45 -3.51
C LEU A 144 -33.45 7.27 -4.31
N LYS A 145 -33.09 7.71 -5.52
CA LYS A 145 -33.99 8.45 -6.43
C LYS A 145 -35.23 7.62 -6.80
N LEU A 146 -35.05 6.34 -7.12
CA LEU A 146 -36.15 5.42 -7.42
C LEU A 146 -37.08 5.23 -6.22
N LEU A 147 -36.53 5.04 -5.03
CA LEU A 147 -37.30 4.89 -3.79
C LEU A 147 -38.11 6.16 -3.48
N GLN A 148 -37.49 7.33 -3.59
CA GLN A 148 -38.16 8.61 -3.38
C GLN A 148 -39.27 8.85 -4.40
N ALA A 149 -39.03 8.58 -5.67
CA ALA A 149 -40.03 8.69 -6.73
C ALA A 149 -41.22 7.74 -6.49
N SER A 150 -40.93 6.48 -6.11
CA SER A 150 -41.94 5.49 -5.76
C SER A 150 -42.79 5.95 -4.57
N LYS A 151 -42.14 6.41 -3.49
CA LYS A 151 -42.83 6.95 -2.30
C LYS A 151 -43.73 8.14 -2.64
N LYS A 152 -43.25 9.07 -3.48
CA LYS A 152 -44.04 10.23 -3.92
C LYS A 152 -45.26 9.79 -4.73
N ARG A 153 -45.08 8.87 -5.68
CA ARG A 153 -46.18 8.31 -6.48
C ARG A 153 -47.22 7.62 -5.59
N GLU A 154 -46.77 6.81 -4.64
CA GLU A 154 -47.63 6.11 -3.69
C GLU A 154 -48.45 7.09 -2.85
N SER A 155 -47.82 8.12 -2.27
CA SER A 155 -48.53 9.15 -1.52
C SER A 155 -49.57 9.90 -2.35
N GLN A 156 -49.27 10.22 -3.62
CA GLN A 156 -50.22 10.87 -4.53
C GLN A 156 -51.43 9.97 -4.85
N ILE A 157 -51.19 8.68 -5.10
CA ILE A 157 -52.26 7.71 -5.35
C ILE A 157 -53.14 7.53 -4.11
N GLN A 158 -52.53 7.45 -2.92
CA GLN A 158 -53.26 7.35 -1.66
C GLN A 158 -54.15 8.56 -1.42
N GLU A 159 -53.64 9.78 -1.67
CA GLU A 159 -54.42 11.01 -1.52
C GLU A 159 -55.61 11.05 -2.49
N LEU A 160 -55.40 10.72 -3.77
CA LEU A 160 -56.48 10.64 -4.76
C LEU A 160 -57.53 9.59 -4.38
N THR A 161 -57.08 8.42 -3.94
CA THR A 161 -57.97 7.32 -3.51
C THR A 161 -58.80 7.75 -2.29
N LYS A 162 -58.19 8.48 -1.35
CA LYS A 162 -58.91 9.02 -0.19
C LYS A 162 -60.01 10.00 -0.60
N ARG A 163 -59.69 10.96 -1.48
CA ARG A 163 -60.68 11.94 -1.97
C ARG A 163 -61.83 11.28 -2.74
N LEU A 164 -61.54 10.25 -3.55
CA LEU A 164 -62.57 9.50 -4.25
C LEU A 164 -63.51 8.76 -3.28
N LYS A 165 -62.95 8.13 -2.23
CA LYS A 165 -63.76 7.49 -1.18
C LYS A 165 -64.64 8.48 -0.43
N GLU A 166 -64.09 9.63 -0.04
CA GLU A 166 -64.86 10.71 0.62
C GLU A 166 -66.01 11.21 -0.27
N HIS A 167 -65.77 11.36 -1.57
CA HIS A 167 -66.80 11.74 -2.53
C HIS A 167 -67.91 10.67 -2.66
N ASP A 168 -67.53 9.39 -2.75
CA ASP A 168 -68.50 8.28 -2.81
C ASP A 168 -69.34 8.18 -1.55
N GLU A 169 -68.74 8.40 -0.37
CA GLU A 169 -69.44 8.46 0.91
C GLU A 169 -70.44 9.62 0.95
N HIS A 170 -70.03 10.80 0.49
CA HIS A 170 -70.92 11.95 0.40
C HIS A 170 -72.08 11.70 -0.57
N ALA A 171 -71.82 11.12 -1.75
CA ALA A 171 -72.86 10.78 -2.72
C ALA A 171 -73.89 9.78 -2.12
N LYS A 172 -73.42 8.76 -1.38
CA LYS A 172 -74.29 7.84 -0.63
C LYS A 172 -75.11 8.55 0.43
N SER A 173 -74.50 9.46 1.19
CA SER A 173 -75.19 10.26 2.20
C SER A 173 -76.32 11.10 1.60
N VAL A 174 -76.05 11.81 0.49
CA VAL A 174 -77.06 12.59 -0.24
C VAL A 174 -78.17 11.69 -0.76
N TYR A 175 -77.84 10.55 -1.37
CA TYR A 175 -78.82 9.59 -1.84
C TYR A 175 -79.73 9.08 -0.71
N ASN A 176 -79.17 8.72 0.44
CA ASN A 176 -79.93 8.29 1.61
C ASN A 176 -80.83 9.40 2.15
N ALA A 177 -80.33 10.63 2.27
CA ALA A 177 -81.13 11.77 2.72
C ALA A 177 -82.30 12.08 1.77
N LEU A 178 -82.10 11.95 0.45
CA LEU A 178 -83.17 12.09 -0.53
C LEU A 178 -84.20 10.95 -0.41
N LYS A 179 -83.73 9.71 -0.21
CA LYS A 179 -84.60 8.55 0.00
C LYS A 179 -85.45 8.68 1.27
N GLU A 180 -84.85 9.14 2.38
CA GLU A 180 -85.56 9.42 3.63
C GLU A 180 -86.62 10.50 3.44
N LYS A 181 -86.27 11.64 2.82
CA LYS A 181 -87.25 12.69 2.50
C LYS A 181 -88.37 12.20 1.59
N GLN A 182 -88.06 11.33 0.63
CA GLN A 182 -89.08 10.75 -0.24
C GLN A 182 -90.07 9.90 0.57
N GLU A 183 -89.58 9.10 1.52
CA GLU A 183 -90.42 8.30 2.40
C GLU A 183 -91.25 9.17 3.35
N GLU A 184 -90.65 10.20 3.95
CA GLU A 184 -91.37 11.19 4.76
C GLU A 184 -92.52 11.85 3.98
N LEU A 185 -92.27 12.27 2.73
CA LEU A 185 -93.30 12.86 1.87
C LEU A 185 -94.43 11.87 1.55
N LYS A 186 -94.11 10.60 1.27
CA LYS A 186 -95.12 9.55 1.05
C LYS A 186 -96.00 9.36 2.29
N GLN A 187 -95.39 9.21 3.46
CA GLN A 187 -96.13 9.08 4.73
C GLN A 187 -97.01 10.30 5.01
N ARG A 188 -96.52 11.51 4.69
CA ARG A 188 -97.28 12.76 4.84
C ARG A 188 -98.47 12.86 3.87
N ILE A 189 -98.35 12.30 2.66
CA ILE A 189 -99.47 12.21 1.72
C ILE A 189 -100.51 11.21 2.23
N LEU A 190 -100.09 10.01 2.62
CA LEU A 190 -100.98 8.96 3.14
C LEU A 190 -101.78 9.44 4.35
N THR A 191 -101.11 10.01 5.35
CA THR A 191 -101.76 10.57 6.55
C THR A 191 -102.77 11.67 6.19
N LYS A 192 -102.45 12.56 5.24
CA LYS A 192 -103.41 13.58 4.77
C LYS A 192 -104.62 12.97 4.06
N GLU A 193 -104.43 11.91 3.27
CA GLU A 193 -105.52 11.19 2.60
C GLU A 193 -106.44 10.51 3.61
N GLU A 194 -105.87 9.85 4.63
CA GLU A 194 -106.61 9.23 5.75
C GLU A 194 -107.41 10.27 6.55
N GLU A 195 -106.79 11.39 6.94
CA GLU A 195 -107.48 12.49 7.62
C GLU A 195 -108.63 13.05 6.77
N ALA A 196 -108.41 13.22 5.45
CA ALA A 196 -109.44 13.71 4.55
C ALA A 196 -110.60 12.71 4.42
N ALA A 197 -110.32 11.41 4.40
CA ALA A 197 -111.32 10.35 4.40
C ALA A 197 -112.14 10.35 5.71
N LEU A 198 -111.47 10.42 6.87
CA LEU A 198 -112.12 10.52 8.18
C LEU A 198 -113.02 11.76 8.27
N ARG A 199 -112.55 12.94 7.84
CA ARG A 199 -113.36 14.16 7.82
C ARG A 199 -114.58 14.03 6.90
N LYS A 200 -114.46 13.34 5.76
CA LYS A 200 -115.61 13.05 4.88
C LYS A 200 -116.60 12.12 5.57
N GLU A 201 -116.14 11.05 6.21
CA GLU A 201 -116.97 10.09 6.93
C GLU A 201 -117.71 10.76 8.11
N GLN A 202 -117.04 11.58 8.90
CA GLN A 202 -117.64 12.37 9.98
C GLN A 202 -118.77 13.27 9.44
N LYS A 203 -118.52 14.03 8.36
CA LYS A 203 -119.55 14.87 7.73
C LYS A 203 -120.74 14.05 7.21
N ILE A 204 -120.51 12.84 6.71
CA ILE A 204 -121.60 11.94 6.28
C ILE A 204 -122.39 11.46 7.51
N LYS A 205 -121.72 11.03 8.58
CA LYS A 205 -122.36 10.62 9.84
C LYS A 205 -123.22 11.73 10.43
N GLU A 206 -122.68 12.95 10.54
CA GLU A 206 -123.43 14.13 11.02
C GLU A 206 -124.68 14.41 10.16
N LYS A 207 -124.58 14.27 8.83
CA LYS A 207 -125.73 14.43 7.94
C LYS A 207 -126.79 13.34 8.14
N LEU A 208 -126.36 12.09 8.30
CA LEU A 208 -127.24 10.95 8.56
C LEU A 208 -127.93 11.07 9.92
N GLU A 209 -127.23 11.55 10.95
CA GLU A 209 -127.80 11.78 12.29
C GLU A 209 -128.85 12.87 12.27
N LYS A 210 -128.59 14.00 11.59
CA LYS A 210 -129.60 15.06 11.35
C LYS A 210 -130.83 14.55 10.60
N LEU A 211 -130.66 13.58 9.69
CA LEU A 211 -131.79 12.92 9.01
C LEU A 211 -132.59 12.06 10.01
N LYS A 212 -131.92 11.22 10.80
CA LYS A 212 -132.58 10.40 11.85
C LYS A 212 -133.32 11.23 12.90
N GLU A 213 -132.75 12.36 13.34
CA GLU A 213 -133.43 13.26 14.28
C GLU A 213 -134.72 13.85 13.71
N LYS A 214 -134.69 14.23 12.42
CA LYS A 214 -135.90 14.69 11.72
C LYS A 214 -136.95 13.59 11.63
N ASP A 215 -136.54 12.37 11.29
CA ASP A 215 -137.44 11.22 11.24
C ASP A 215 -138.05 10.94 12.63
N ASN A 216 -137.23 10.87 13.69
CA ASN A 216 -137.69 10.69 15.07
C ASN A 216 -138.65 11.81 15.51
N ARG A 217 -138.38 13.07 15.15
CA ARG A 217 -139.29 14.19 15.44
C ARG A 217 -140.61 14.03 14.70
N SER A 218 -140.58 13.58 13.45
CA SER A 218 -141.78 13.31 12.66
C SER A 218 -142.62 12.18 13.29
N GLU A 219 -141.98 11.13 13.81
CA GLU A 219 -142.63 10.04 14.54
C GLU A 219 -143.22 10.51 15.86
N LYS A 220 -142.50 11.30 16.66
CA LYS A 220 -143.04 11.90 17.90
C LYS A 220 -144.26 12.78 17.62
N VAL A 221 -144.25 13.57 16.53
CA VAL A 221 -145.42 14.36 16.13
C VAL A 221 -146.59 13.46 15.74
N ARG A 222 -146.36 12.35 15.03
CA ARG A 222 -147.40 11.35 14.74
C ARG A 222 -147.95 10.71 16.02
N GLN A 223 -147.08 10.34 16.96
CA GLN A 223 -147.47 9.78 18.26
C GLN A 223 -148.29 10.80 19.07
N ASN A 224 -147.85 12.06 19.15
CA ASN A 224 -148.57 13.14 19.82
C ASN A 224 -149.96 13.37 19.20
N LYS A 225 -150.07 13.34 17.86
CA LYS A 225 -151.36 13.40 17.15
C LYS A 225 -152.28 12.23 17.48
N THR A 226 -151.74 11.01 17.59
CA THR A 226 -152.53 9.83 18.00
C THR A 226 -152.93 9.85 19.48
N SER A 227 -152.14 10.46 20.37
CA SER A 227 -152.51 10.65 21.77
C SER A 227 -153.49 11.81 21.98
N GLU A 228 -153.39 12.91 21.20
CA GLU A 228 -154.40 13.98 21.18
C GLU A 228 -155.75 13.48 20.66
N SER A 229 -155.77 12.53 19.69
CA SER A 229 -157.02 11.88 19.26
C SER A 229 -157.63 10.90 20.28
N CYS A 230 -156.95 10.60 21.39
CA CYS A 230 -157.47 9.75 22.46
C CYS A 230 -157.94 10.53 23.70
N THR A 231 -157.77 11.85 23.76
CA THR A 231 -158.17 12.66 24.93
C THR A 231 -159.12 13.82 24.63
N GLU A 232 -159.71 13.88 23.43
CA GLU A 232 -160.86 14.74 23.14
C GLU A 232 -161.95 13.94 22.40
N ASN A 233 -162.76 13.22 23.19
CA ASN A 233 -164.22 13.24 23.12
C ASN A 233 -164.78 12.26 24.17
N GLY A 234 -165.15 12.82 25.32
CA GLY A 234 -166.04 12.17 26.26
C GLY A 234 -167.50 12.28 25.82
N THR A 235 -168.25 11.21 26.12
CA THR A 235 -169.62 11.23 26.67
C THR A 235 -170.75 11.89 25.85
N GLU A 236 -171.66 11.06 25.27
CA GLU A 236 -173.03 10.82 25.78
C GLU A 236 -173.91 9.97 24.83
N SER A 237 -174.12 8.68 25.18
CA SER A 237 -175.41 7.97 25.40
C SER A 237 -176.51 7.83 24.27
N PRO A 238 -177.63 7.07 24.45
CA PRO A 238 -177.88 5.73 23.86
C PRO A 238 -179.26 5.56 23.11
N ALA A 239 -179.52 4.42 22.45
CA ALA A 239 -180.85 3.78 22.20
C ALA A 239 -180.69 2.62 21.17
N SER A 240 -181.01 1.36 21.48
CA SER A 240 -182.32 0.68 21.50
C SER A 240 -182.89 0.38 20.11
N GLY A 241 -183.07 -0.92 19.81
CA GLY A 241 -183.63 -1.48 18.58
C GLY A 241 -183.08 -2.87 18.25
#